data_AF-U5W0R4-F1
#
_entry.id   AF-U5W0R4-F1
#
_cell.length_a   1.000
_cell.length_b   1.000
_cell.length_c   1.000
_cell.angle_alpha   90.00
_cell.angle_beta   90.00
_cell.angle_gamma   90.00
#
_symmetry.space_group_name_H-M   'P 1'
#
loop_
_entity.id
_entity.type
_entity.pdbx_description
1 polymer ?
#
loop_
_entity_poly.entity_id
_entity_poly.type
_entity_poly.pdbx_seq_one_letter_code
_entity_poly.pdbx_strand_id
1 'polypeptide(L)'
;MTRLVIVGAGAVGASVAAELHLAGGDTVLIARGAQLAALREHGLRYVRPGGTATVSVPVVGGPEEVDLRDGDVLVLATKSQDTEAALRQWAWQPVKRADGSSGVAATDLPVLVLQNGLANERAALRHFGQVLGAVIWIPAGHLTPGEVVSAGEPVPALVWLGEYPSGAGGHAGAVAAELTRAGLRVEVVDDIARWKAGKLLGNLVNGLDALYRASPLRERAVAALRAEAEAVFAASGIDPISPAADGFRSVAIPGHDRGGNSTRQSLARGATPEIDYLNGEIVLLGRLAGVGAPLNAAVQARVHRAAAEGTAAGSLGDDDLAATLPTLAEPTGDRAGVLITAAQLHRRLAEPGPPVLLDVRWALGDPDGEQHYRDAHLPGALYADLETDLAGPHEPGAGRHPLPSVARLQTAARRWGITRKRGVVVYDNSGGLAAARAWWLLRWAGVPDVRILDGGLAAWLAAGHGVATGQAQPQPPSDIVLTGGHLPTVTAEEAAASPVLLDARAGERYRGEVEPIDPRAGHIPGARSAPTTANLTGEIPLFRPTAELRERFQALGAGTGDVAVYCGSGVTAAHEIAALAVAGFDAALYPGSWSAWSSDPDRPIATGSEEIPR
;
A
#
# COMPACT_ATOMS: atom_id res chain seq x y z
N MET A 1 -33.34 0.63 36.61
CA MET A 1 -32.49 -0.22 35.76
C MET A 1 -33.07 -0.16 34.37
N THR A 2 -32.23 0.13 33.40
CA THR A 2 -32.62 0.23 31.99
C THR A 2 -32.60 -1.17 31.39
N ARG A 3 -33.70 -1.61 30.79
CA ARG A 3 -33.76 -2.94 30.16
C ARG A 3 -33.26 -2.86 28.72
N LEU A 4 -32.31 -3.73 28.39
CA LEU A 4 -31.71 -3.80 27.06
C LEU A 4 -32.36 -4.95 26.26
N VAL A 5 -33.07 -4.59 25.18
CA VAL A 5 -33.71 -5.56 24.27
C VAL A 5 -32.78 -5.75 23.07
N ILE A 6 -32.01 -6.84 23.08
CA ILE A 6 -30.93 -7.08 22.13
C ILE A 6 -31.45 -7.81 20.90
N VAL A 7 -31.58 -7.06 19.80
CA VAL A 7 -32.04 -7.54 18.50
C VAL A 7 -30.85 -8.16 17.76
N GLY A 8 -30.72 -9.49 17.86
CA GLY A 8 -29.72 -10.28 17.13
C GLY A 8 -28.82 -11.12 18.04
N ALA A 9 -29.11 -12.42 18.13
CA ALA A 9 -28.35 -13.40 18.91
C ALA A 9 -27.09 -13.95 18.20
N GLY A 10 -26.35 -13.08 17.50
CA GLY A 10 -25.03 -13.42 16.96
C GLY A 10 -23.92 -13.32 18.02
N ALA A 11 -22.66 -13.44 17.60
CA ALA A 11 -21.51 -13.41 18.50
C ALA A 11 -21.47 -12.19 19.43
N VAL A 12 -21.70 -10.98 18.90
CA VAL A 12 -21.70 -9.74 19.67
C VAL A 12 -22.91 -9.66 20.60
N GLY A 13 -24.13 -9.77 20.04
CA GLY A 13 -25.36 -9.59 20.81
C GLY A 13 -25.53 -10.61 21.92
N ALA A 14 -25.24 -11.89 21.66
CA ALA A 14 -25.33 -12.93 22.69
C ALA A 14 -24.23 -12.79 23.77
N SER A 15 -23.02 -12.34 23.43
CA SER A 15 -22.00 -12.05 24.45
C SER A 15 -22.42 -10.90 25.36
N VAL A 16 -22.91 -9.80 24.78
CA VAL A 16 -23.39 -8.64 25.56
C VAL A 16 -24.58 -9.05 26.45
N ALA A 17 -25.50 -9.85 25.92
CA ALA A 17 -26.64 -10.35 26.69
C ALA A 17 -26.21 -11.26 27.85
N ALA A 18 -25.20 -12.11 27.63
CA ALA A 18 -24.64 -12.97 28.66
C ALA A 18 -24.03 -12.16 29.81
N GLU A 19 -23.18 -11.17 29.50
CA GLU A 19 -22.54 -10.32 30.51
C GLU A 19 -23.58 -9.51 31.31
N LEU A 20 -24.58 -8.94 30.63
CA LEU A 20 -25.67 -8.23 31.30
C LEU A 20 -26.46 -9.14 32.24
N HIS A 21 -26.83 -10.33 31.78
CA HIS A 21 -27.58 -11.29 32.59
C HIS A 21 -26.78 -11.81 33.78
N LEU A 22 -25.50 -12.14 33.60
CA LEU A 22 -24.61 -12.59 34.67
C LEU A 22 -24.41 -11.52 35.76
N ALA A 23 -24.49 -10.24 35.40
CA ALA A 23 -24.46 -9.12 36.33
C ALA A 23 -25.82 -8.76 36.95
N GLY A 24 -26.86 -9.57 36.71
CA GLY A 24 -28.22 -9.33 37.20
C GLY A 24 -28.94 -8.17 36.51
N GLY A 25 -28.49 -7.77 35.31
CA GLY A 25 -29.15 -6.77 34.49
C GLY A 25 -30.43 -7.30 33.85
N ASP A 26 -31.36 -6.38 33.56
CA ASP A 26 -32.60 -6.70 32.86
C ASP A 26 -32.33 -6.72 31.34
N THR A 27 -32.45 -7.88 30.71
CA THR A 27 -32.11 -8.07 29.30
C THR A 27 -32.98 -9.14 28.66
N VAL A 28 -33.39 -8.88 27.42
CA VAL A 28 -34.08 -9.83 26.56
C VAL A 28 -33.30 -9.96 25.26
N LEU A 29 -33.03 -11.19 24.82
CA LEU A 29 -32.29 -11.49 23.60
C LEU A 29 -33.26 -11.98 22.50
N ILE A 30 -33.21 -11.34 21.34
CA ILE A 30 -33.99 -11.76 20.17
C ILE A 30 -33.15 -12.71 19.32
N ALA A 31 -33.62 -13.95 19.17
CA ALA A 31 -32.96 -14.99 18.36
C ALA A 31 -33.94 -15.57 17.33
N ARG A 32 -33.41 -16.23 16.29
CA ARG A 32 -34.23 -16.91 15.27
C ARG A 32 -33.64 -18.28 14.92
N GLY A 33 -34.47 -19.13 14.32
CA GLY A 33 -34.05 -20.42 13.75
C GLY A 33 -33.36 -21.34 14.77
N ALA A 34 -32.30 -22.03 14.32
CA ALA A 34 -31.56 -22.98 15.14
C ALA A 34 -30.94 -22.34 16.40
N GLN A 35 -30.56 -21.06 16.34
CA GLN A 35 -30.03 -20.35 17.50
C GLN A 35 -31.11 -20.18 18.58
N LEU A 36 -32.33 -19.78 18.20
CA LEU A 36 -33.45 -19.65 19.14
C LEU A 36 -33.80 -20.98 19.80
N ALA A 37 -33.86 -22.06 19.00
CA ALA A 37 -34.15 -23.40 19.51
C ALA A 37 -33.11 -23.83 20.56
N ALA A 38 -31.82 -23.71 20.23
CA ALA A 38 -30.74 -24.06 21.15
C ALA A 38 -30.77 -23.22 22.44
N LEU A 39 -31.00 -21.90 22.34
CA LEU A 39 -31.06 -21.02 23.50
C LEU A 39 -32.25 -21.33 24.41
N ARG A 40 -33.41 -21.67 23.86
CA ARG A 40 -34.59 -22.06 24.66
C ARG A 40 -34.42 -23.42 25.34
N GLU A 41 -33.80 -24.37 24.65
CA GLU A 41 -33.67 -25.74 25.14
C GLU A 41 -32.54 -25.90 26.16
N HIS A 42 -31.41 -25.24 25.93
CA HIS A 42 -30.17 -25.49 26.67
C HIS A 42 -29.53 -24.23 27.29
N GLY A 43 -30.09 -23.05 27.03
CA GLY A 43 -29.43 -21.79 27.37
C GLY A 43 -28.23 -21.49 26.45
N LEU A 44 -27.54 -20.38 26.74
CA LEU A 44 -26.32 -19.99 26.03
C LEU A 44 -25.10 -20.59 26.70
N ARG A 45 -24.36 -21.44 26.01
CA ARG A 45 -23.01 -21.83 26.42
C ARG A 45 -22.03 -20.69 26.10
N TYR A 46 -21.61 -19.96 27.12
CA TYR A 46 -20.75 -18.80 27.02
C TYR A 46 -19.33 -19.12 27.49
N VAL A 47 -18.38 -19.08 26.57
CA VAL A 47 -16.98 -19.47 26.80
C VAL A 47 -16.10 -18.22 26.90
N ARG A 48 -15.38 -18.11 28.01
CA ARG A 48 -14.44 -17.03 28.36
C ARG A 48 -13.05 -17.60 28.66
N PRO A 49 -11.99 -16.78 28.69
CA PRO A 49 -10.67 -17.22 29.16
C PRO A 49 -10.69 -17.77 30.59
N GLY A 50 -11.55 -17.20 31.44
CA GLY A 50 -11.72 -17.64 32.83
C GLY A 50 -12.59 -18.89 33.04
N GLY A 51 -13.21 -19.44 31.99
CA GLY A 51 -14.06 -20.63 32.10
C GLY A 51 -15.28 -20.60 31.17
N THR A 52 -16.09 -21.66 31.24
CA THR A 52 -17.35 -21.76 30.50
C THR A 52 -18.54 -21.73 31.46
N ALA A 53 -19.59 -21.00 31.10
CA ALA A 53 -20.86 -20.96 31.81
C ALA A 53 -22.02 -21.29 30.86
N THR A 54 -23.09 -21.88 31.40
CA THR A 54 -24.38 -21.96 30.71
C THR A 54 -25.27 -20.87 31.28
N VAL A 55 -25.70 -19.93 30.43
CA VAL A 55 -26.42 -18.72 30.81
C VAL A 55 -27.83 -18.76 30.24
N SER A 56 -28.84 -18.76 31.10
CA SER A 56 -30.26 -18.77 30.70
C SER A 56 -30.80 -17.37 30.46
N VAL A 57 -30.21 -16.68 29.48
CA VAL A 57 -30.66 -15.34 29.06
C VAL A 57 -32.12 -15.43 28.59
N PRO A 58 -33.04 -14.55 29.06
CA PRO A 58 -34.39 -14.48 28.53
C PRO A 58 -34.37 -14.29 27.01
N VAL A 59 -34.93 -15.25 26.27
CA VAL A 59 -34.83 -15.32 24.81
C VAL A 59 -36.21 -15.45 24.16
N VAL A 60 -36.41 -14.70 23.09
CA VAL A 60 -37.67 -14.62 22.34
C VAL A 60 -37.43 -14.64 20.82
N GLY A 61 -38.46 -15.00 20.05
CA GLY A 61 -38.37 -15.13 18.59
C GLY A 61 -38.48 -13.82 17.81
N GLY A 62 -39.16 -12.83 18.38
CA GLY A 62 -39.52 -11.61 17.68
C GLY A 62 -40.23 -10.60 18.60
N PRO A 63 -40.61 -9.43 18.05
CA PRO A 63 -41.28 -8.38 18.80
C PRO A 63 -42.63 -8.80 19.39
N GLU A 64 -43.33 -9.75 18.76
CA GLU A 64 -44.62 -10.28 19.21
C GLU A 64 -44.57 -10.99 20.58
N GLU A 65 -43.38 -11.37 21.02
CA GLU A 65 -43.14 -12.01 22.32
C GLU A 65 -42.53 -11.03 23.36
N VAL A 66 -42.47 -9.73 23.06
CA VAL A 66 -41.89 -8.71 23.94
C VAL A 66 -42.88 -7.60 24.24
N ASP A 67 -43.28 -7.49 25.50
CA ASP A 67 -44.00 -6.32 26.00
C ASP A 67 -43.01 -5.17 26.25
N LEU A 68 -42.84 -4.30 25.26
CA LEU A 68 -42.01 -3.09 25.41
C LEU A 68 -42.63 -2.13 26.42
N ARG A 69 -41.77 -1.51 27.23
CA ARG A 69 -42.17 -0.58 28.29
C ARG A 69 -41.28 0.66 28.28
N ASP A 70 -41.77 1.69 28.95
CA ASP A 70 -41.03 2.91 29.17
C ASP A 70 -39.63 2.66 29.76
N GLY A 71 -38.63 3.35 29.23
CA GLY A 71 -37.22 3.20 29.62
C GLY A 71 -36.50 1.95 29.08
N ASP A 72 -37.11 1.17 28.19
CA ASP A 72 -36.39 0.15 27.42
C ASP A 72 -35.42 0.79 26.41
N VAL A 73 -34.37 0.06 26.05
CA VAL A 73 -33.45 0.41 24.96
C VAL A 73 -33.40 -0.73 23.96
N LEU A 74 -33.72 -0.46 22.71
CA LEU A 74 -33.54 -1.43 21.64
C LEU A 74 -32.07 -1.44 21.22
N VAL A 75 -31.44 -2.62 21.14
CA VAL A 75 -30.02 -2.74 20.78
C VAL A 75 -29.90 -3.55 19.49
N LEU A 76 -29.51 -2.92 18.39
CA LEU A 76 -29.21 -3.62 17.13
C LEU A 76 -27.83 -4.27 17.18
N ALA A 77 -27.84 -5.60 17.11
CA ALA A 77 -26.65 -6.45 17.02
C ALA A 77 -26.74 -7.44 15.82
N THR A 78 -27.61 -7.17 14.86
CA THR A 78 -27.70 -7.90 13.57
C THR A 78 -26.55 -7.52 12.63
N LYS A 79 -26.44 -8.18 11.47
CA LYS A 79 -25.54 -7.70 10.41
C LYS A 79 -26.08 -6.43 9.77
N SER A 80 -25.19 -5.61 9.21
CA SER A 80 -25.53 -4.30 8.63
C SER A 80 -26.50 -4.42 7.45
N GLN A 81 -26.45 -5.51 6.68
CA GLN A 81 -27.46 -5.77 5.63
C GLN A 81 -28.89 -5.97 6.14
N ASP A 82 -29.06 -6.34 7.42
CA ASP A 82 -30.36 -6.62 8.02
C ASP A 82 -30.91 -5.41 8.80
N THR A 83 -30.12 -4.34 8.95
CA THR A 83 -30.43 -3.17 9.78
C THR A 83 -31.76 -2.54 9.40
N GLU A 84 -31.97 -2.24 8.12
CA GLU A 84 -33.18 -1.56 7.66
C GLU A 84 -34.43 -2.43 7.86
N ALA A 85 -34.33 -3.75 7.68
CA ALA A 85 -35.43 -4.67 7.95
C ALA A 85 -35.77 -4.74 9.45
N ALA A 86 -34.74 -4.80 10.31
CA ALA A 86 -34.91 -4.77 11.75
C ALA A 86 -35.53 -3.45 12.23
N LEU A 87 -35.02 -2.31 11.78
CA LEU A 87 -35.55 -0.99 12.15
C LEU A 87 -37.03 -0.85 11.80
N ARG A 88 -37.43 -1.23 10.57
CA ARG A 88 -38.85 -1.21 10.17
C ARG A 88 -39.73 -2.12 11.03
N GLN A 89 -39.22 -3.29 11.42
CA GLN A 89 -39.95 -4.22 12.25
C GLN A 89 -40.18 -3.64 13.66
N TRP A 90 -39.18 -2.97 14.23
CA TRP A 90 -39.22 -2.51 15.61
C TRP A 90 -39.83 -1.10 15.80
N ALA A 91 -39.72 -0.22 14.81
CA ALA A 91 -40.16 1.18 14.90
C ALA A 91 -41.64 1.33 15.33
N TRP A 92 -42.51 0.43 14.85
CA TRP A 92 -43.96 0.52 15.05
C TRP A 92 -44.46 -0.30 16.24
N GLN A 93 -43.57 -0.90 17.03
CA GLN A 93 -43.98 -1.74 18.15
C GLN A 93 -44.60 -0.90 19.27
N PRO A 94 -45.71 -1.35 19.87
CA PRO A 94 -46.36 -0.60 20.94
C PRO A 94 -45.50 -0.59 22.19
N VAL A 95 -45.50 0.54 22.91
CA VAL A 95 -44.77 0.73 24.17
C VAL A 95 -45.76 1.07 25.26
N LYS A 96 -45.70 0.35 26.38
CA LYS A 96 -46.47 0.67 27.57
C LYS A 96 -45.77 1.77 28.37
N ARG A 97 -46.36 2.96 28.38
CA ARG A 97 -45.82 4.11 29.14
C ARG A 97 -46.11 3.98 30.63
N ALA A 98 -45.31 4.68 31.45
CA ALA A 98 -45.48 4.68 32.90
C ALA A 98 -46.83 5.25 33.37
N ASP A 99 -47.41 6.18 32.58
CA ASP A 99 -48.73 6.78 32.83
C ASP A 99 -49.92 5.87 32.42
N GLY A 100 -49.65 4.67 31.91
CA GLY A 100 -50.64 3.71 31.46
C GLY A 100 -51.12 3.92 30.02
N SER A 101 -50.67 4.97 29.32
CA SER A 101 -50.94 5.17 27.90
C SER A 101 -50.08 4.26 27.02
N SER A 102 -50.46 4.14 25.74
CA SER A 102 -49.68 3.45 24.73
C SER A 102 -48.92 4.46 23.87
N GLY A 103 -47.65 4.17 23.61
CA GLY A 103 -46.83 4.85 22.63
C GLY A 103 -46.24 3.88 21.61
N VAL A 104 -45.22 4.34 20.88
CA VAL A 104 -44.55 3.54 19.85
C VAL A 104 -43.03 3.63 19.99
N ALA A 105 -42.35 2.53 19.71
CA ALA A 105 -40.91 2.42 19.98
C ALA A 105 -40.09 3.49 19.26
N ALA A 106 -40.44 3.82 18.01
CA ALA A 106 -39.79 4.86 17.22
C ALA A 106 -39.72 6.23 17.91
N THR A 107 -40.75 6.61 18.66
CA THR A 107 -40.84 7.92 19.31
C THR A 107 -40.39 7.90 20.75
N ASP A 108 -40.58 6.76 21.42
CA ASP A 108 -40.50 6.69 22.88
C ASP A 108 -39.20 6.04 23.37
N LEU A 109 -38.60 5.15 22.58
CA LEU A 109 -37.44 4.37 23.01
C LEU A 109 -36.19 4.77 22.21
N PRO A 110 -35.02 4.86 22.87
CA PRO A 110 -33.76 4.96 22.17
C PRO A 110 -33.40 3.63 21.50
N VAL A 111 -32.73 3.75 20.35
CA VAL A 111 -32.13 2.64 19.63
C VAL A 111 -30.60 2.74 19.64
N LEU A 112 -29.93 1.73 20.18
CA LEU A 112 -28.48 1.59 20.20
C LEU A 112 -27.99 0.71 19.05
N VAL A 113 -27.03 1.22 18.28
CA VAL A 113 -26.45 0.53 17.14
C VAL A 113 -25.03 0.05 17.48
N LEU A 114 -24.84 -1.28 17.62
CA LEU A 114 -23.53 -1.88 17.94
C LEU A 114 -22.68 -2.23 16.70
N GLN A 115 -23.26 -2.09 15.52
CA GLN A 115 -22.73 -2.61 14.26
C GLN A 115 -21.52 -1.80 13.77
N ASN A 116 -20.64 -2.42 12.98
CA ASN A 116 -19.53 -1.71 12.32
C ASN A 116 -20.03 -0.82 11.17
N GLY A 117 -19.15 0.00 10.60
CA GLY A 117 -19.47 0.89 9.48
C GLY A 117 -20.19 2.17 9.92
N LEU A 118 -20.63 2.96 8.93
CA LEU A 118 -21.24 4.29 9.12
C LEU A 118 -22.69 4.39 8.63
N ALA A 119 -23.22 3.33 8.01
CA ALA A 119 -24.57 3.31 7.45
C ALA A 119 -25.68 3.18 8.50
N ASN A 120 -25.42 2.45 9.58
CA ASN A 120 -26.47 1.93 10.44
C ASN A 120 -27.18 3.02 11.26
N GLU A 121 -26.44 3.97 11.84
CA GLU A 121 -27.05 5.08 12.58
C GLU A 121 -27.84 6.02 11.67
N ARG A 122 -27.35 6.28 10.45
CA ARG A 122 -28.08 7.08 9.46
C ARG A 122 -29.40 6.41 9.06
N ALA A 123 -29.40 5.07 8.92
CA ALA A 123 -30.62 4.32 8.70
C ALA A 123 -31.56 4.42 9.92
N ALA A 124 -31.03 4.30 11.14
CA ALA A 124 -31.82 4.41 12.37
C ALA A 124 -32.48 5.79 12.53
N LEU A 125 -31.78 6.88 12.19
CA LEU A 125 -32.32 8.25 12.27
C LEU A 125 -33.55 8.47 11.40
N ARG A 126 -33.76 7.66 10.37
CA ARG A 126 -34.97 7.73 9.54
C ARG A 126 -36.21 7.26 10.29
N HIS A 127 -36.06 6.38 11.28
CA HIS A 127 -37.16 5.68 11.93
C HIS A 127 -37.30 6.04 13.41
N PHE A 128 -36.20 6.31 14.12
CA PHE A 128 -36.20 6.56 15.57
C PHE A 128 -35.82 8.00 15.90
N GLY A 129 -36.55 8.60 16.85
CA GLY A 129 -36.28 9.95 17.35
C GLY A 129 -35.05 10.04 18.25
N GLN A 130 -34.57 8.91 18.77
CA GLN A 130 -33.42 8.82 19.66
C GLN A 130 -32.49 7.69 19.19
N VAL A 131 -31.30 8.05 18.70
CA VAL A 131 -30.32 7.09 18.17
C VAL A 131 -29.02 7.20 18.96
N LEU A 132 -28.53 6.08 19.44
CA LEU A 132 -27.22 5.93 20.06
C LEU A 132 -26.33 5.12 19.12
N GLY A 133 -25.11 5.59 18.90
CA GLY A 133 -24.09 4.83 18.19
C GLY A 133 -23.13 4.17 19.17
N ALA A 134 -22.51 3.06 18.77
CA ALA A 134 -21.38 2.51 19.50
C ALA A 134 -20.25 1.99 18.59
N VAL A 135 -19.04 2.08 19.13
CA VAL A 135 -17.87 1.29 18.72
C VAL A 135 -17.65 0.25 19.80
N ILE A 136 -17.93 -1.02 19.49
CA ILE A 136 -17.61 -2.13 20.39
C ILE A 136 -16.41 -2.95 19.91
N TRP A 137 -15.44 -3.18 20.77
CA TRP A 137 -14.37 -4.16 20.58
C TRP A 137 -14.61 -5.35 21.47
N ILE A 138 -15.21 -6.39 20.89
CA ILE A 138 -15.49 -7.65 21.55
C ILE A 138 -14.99 -8.79 20.64
N PRO A 139 -13.91 -9.48 20.99
CA PRO A 139 -13.40 -10.59 20.21
C PRO A 139 -14.26 -11.83 20.44
N ALA A 140 -15.48 -11.82 19.91
CA ALA A 140 -16.44 -12.90 20.02
C ALA A 140 -16.56 -13.69 18.71
N GLY A 141 -16.72 -15.00 18.83
CA GLY A 141 -17.03 -15.94 17.76
C GLY A 141 -18.32 -16.70 18.08
N HIS A 142 -19.15 -16.90 17.06
CA HIS A 142 -20.33 -17.78 17.10
C HIS A 142 -20.04 -18.94 16.15
N LEU A 143 -19.78 -20.11 16.73
CA LEU A 143 -19.30 -21.29 16.00
C LEU A 143 -20.44 -22.25 15.70
N THR A 144 -21.28 -22.51 16.71
CA THR A 144 -22.41 -23.43 16.65
C THR A 144 -23.64 -22.81 17.32
N PRO A 145 -24.85 -23.22 16.92
CA PRO A 145 -26.07 -22.77 17.60
C PRO A 145 -26.00 -23.02 19.12
N GLY A 146 -26.31 -22.00 19.92
CA GLY A 146 -26.28 -22.06 21.38
C GLY A 146 -24.91 -21.82 22.04
N GLU A 147 -23.83 -21.64 21.27
CA GLU A 147 -22.49 -21.37 21.83
C GLU A 147 -21.89 -20.05 21.33
N VAL A 148 -21.31 -19.28 22.26
CA VAL A 148 -20.49 -18.10 21.92
C VAL A 148 -19.20 -18.11 22.72
N VAL A 149 -18.10 -17.83 22.02
CA VAL A 149 -16.75 -17.76 22.56
C VAL A 149 -16.30 -16.31 22.55
N SER A 150 -16.03 -15.72 23.71
CA SER A 150 -15.57 -14.33 23.84
C SER A 150 -14.21 -14.26 24.51
N ALA A 151 -13.21 -13.86 23.73
CA ALA A 151 -11.79 -13.97 24.07
C ALA A 151 -11.17 -12.71 24.69
N GLY A 152 -11.97 -11.73 25.10
CA GLY A 152 -11.46 -10.42 25.57
C GLY A 152 -10.91 -10.48 27.00
N GLU A 153 -9.75 -9.87 27.23
CA GLU A 153 -9.16 -9.63 28.55
C GLU A 153 -8.63 -8.20 28.69
N PRO A 154 -8.53 -7.64 29.92
CA PRO A 154 -9.04 -8.19 31.19
C PRO A 154 -10.57 -8.05 31.33
N VAL A 155 -11.20 -7.27 30.45
CA VAL A 155 -12.65 -7.08 30.39
C VAL A 155 -13.24 -7.80 29.18
N PRO A 156 -14.56 -8.03 29.13
CA PRO A 156 -15.19 -8.64 27.96
C PRO A 156 -15.09 -7.83 26.68
N ALA A 157 -15.24 -6.52 26.79
CA ALA A 157 -15.22 -5.62 25.65
C ALA A 157 -14.81 -4.20 26.07
N LEU A 158 -14.29 -3.46 25.11
CA LEU A 158 -14.25 -1.99 25.14
C LEU A 158 -15.42 -1.43 24.35
N VAL A 159 -16.05 -0.38 24.86
CA VAL A 159 -17.20 0.27 24.22
C VAL A 159 -17.00 1.78 24.27
N TRP A 160 -17.05 2.44 23.11
CA TRP A 160 -17.30 3.87 23.02
C TRP A 160 -18.74 4.08 22.60
N LEU A 161 -19.45 4.95 23.30
CA LEU A 161 -20.90 5.14 23.18
C LEU A 161 -21.22 6.64 23.13
N GLY A 162 -22.12 7.05 22.26
CA GLY A 162 -22.58 8.44 22.22
C GLY A 162 -23.95 8.56 21.55
N GLU A 163 -24.58 9.71 21.73
CA GLU A 163 -25.77 10.06 20.96
C GLU A 163 -25.35 10.37 19.51
N TYR A 164 -26.17 9.96 18.56
CA TYR A 164 -25.92 10.19 17.14
C TYR A 164 -26.94 11.18 16.58
N PRO A 165 -26.52 12.21 15.81
CA PRO A 165 -25.19 12.41 15.24
C PRO A 165 -24.12 12.96 16.20
N SER A 166 -24.50 13.62 17.30
CA SER A 166 -23.58 14.14 18.31
C SER A 166 -24.27 14.37 19.66
N GLY A 167 -23.54 14.21 20.76
CA GLY A 167 -23.96 14.49 22.13
C GLY A 167 -23.60 13.37 23.12
N ALA A 168 -23.37 13.73 24.38
CA ALA A 168 -23.22 12.79 25.51
C ALA A 168 -24.43 12.86 26.46
N GLY A 169 -25.64 12.82 25.90
CA GLY A 169 -26.88 12.99 26.68
C GLY A 169 -27.27 11.83 27.60
N GLY A 170 -28.42 11.97 28.26
CA GLY A 170 -28.83 11.13 29.40
C GLY A 170 -29.03 9.64 29.07
N HIS A 171 -29.46 9.31 27.84
CA HIS A 171 -29.68 7.92 27.44
C HIS A 171 -28.36 7.16 27.26
N ALA A 172 -27.34 7.80 26.68
CA ALA A 172 -25.99 7.23 26.56
C ALA A 172 -25.41 6.92 27.95
N GLY A 173 -25.57 7.84 28.91
CA GLY A 173 -25.14 7.63 30.29
C GLY A 173 -25.83 6.44 30.97
N ALA A 174 -27.15 6.30 30.80
CA ALA A 174 -27.90 5.18 31.36
C ALA A 174 -27.45 3.82 30.80
N VAL A 175 -27.29 3.73 29.47
CA VAL A 175 -26.77 2.52 28.82
C VAL A 175 -25.33 2.23 29.24
N ALA A 176 -24.47 3.25 29.34
CA ALA A 176 -23.10 3.06 29.80
C ALA A 176 -23.03 2.50 31.22
N ALA A 177 -23.92 2.94 32.11
CA ALA A 177 -24.00 2.42 33.48
C ALA A 177 -24.38 0.94 33.51
N GLU A 178 -25.35 0.51 32.69
CA GLU A 178 -25.74 -0.90 32.55
C GLU A 178 -24.58 -1.77 32.04
N LEU A 179 -23.92 -1.34 30.95
CA LEU A 179 -22.80 -2.07 30.35
C LEU A 179 -21.56 -2.10 31.27
N THR A 180 -21.29 -1.01 32.01
CA THR A 180 -20.20 -0.96 32.99
C THR A 180 -20.45 -1.90 34.16
N ARG A 181 -21.68 -1.98 34.66
CA ARG A 181 -22.04 -2.95 35.70
C ARG A 181 -21.90 -4.39 35.22
N ALA A 182 -22.14 -4.64 33.93
CA ALA A 182 -21.90 -5.92 33.28
C ALA A 182 -20.40 -6.23 33.06
N GLY A 183 -19.49 -5.37 33.53
CA GLY A 183 -18.05 -5.60 33.48
C GLY A 183 -17.38 -5.17 32.17
N LEU A 184 -18.11 -4.56 31.24
CA LEU A 184 -17.52 -3.95 30.05
C LEU A 184 -16.85 -2.62 30.42
N ARG A 185 -15.77 -2.26 29.73
CA ARG A 185 -15.17 -0.93 29.87
C ARG A 185 -15.84 0.01 28.87
N VAL A 186 -16.54 1.03 29.38
CA VAL A 186 -17.34 1.95 28.57
C VAL A 186 -16.81 3.37 28.70
N GLU A 187 -16.70 4.06 27.58
CA GLU A 187 -16.41 5.49 27.49
C GLU A 187 -17.57 6.17 26.76
N VAL A 188 -18.15 7.21 27.37
CA VAL A 188 -19.17 8.04 26.71
C VAL A 188 -18.45 9.18 25.98
N VAL A 189 -18.77 9.36 24.70
CA VAL A 189 -18.10 10.30 23.80
C VAL A 189 -19.09 11.25 23.14
N ASP A 190 -18.68 12.49 22.89
CA ASP A 190 -19.55 13.53 22.35
C ASP A 190 -19.84 13.38 20.85
N ASP A 191 -18.97 12.71 20.10
CA ASP A 191 -19.11 12.55 18.65
C ASP A 191 -18.76 11.13 18.24
N ILE A 192 -19.71 10.22 18.43
CA ILE A 192 -19.51 8.81 18.13
C ILE A 192 -19.23 8.56 16.64
N ALA A 193 -19.65 9.44 15.73
CA ALA A 193 -19.43 9.28 14.30
C ALA A 193 -17.93 9.25 13.97
N ARG A 194 -17.13 10.13 14.61
CA ARG A 194 -15.67 10.17 14.44
C ARG A 194 -14.99 8.89 14.92
N TRP A 195 -15.44 8.33 16.04
CA TRP A 195 -14.92 7.06 16.55
C TRP A 195 -15.29 5.89 15.65
N LYS A 196 -16.52 5.86 15.10
CA LYS A 196 -16.93 4.84 14.13
C LYS A 196 -16.13 4.94 12.84
N ALA A 197 -15.80 6.15 12.38
CA ALA A 197 -14.94 6.35 11.21
C ALA A 197 -13.53 5.81 11.45
N GLY A 198 -12.93 6.08 12.63
CA GLY A 198 -11.63 5.50 12.99
C GLY A 198 -11.67 3.98 13.13
N LYS A 199 -12.75 3.41 13.69
CA LYS A 199 -12.95 1.95 13.70
C LYS A 199 -13.03 1.38 12.28
N LEU A 200 -13.70 2.09 11.37
CA LEU A 200 -13.84 1.67 9.97
C LEU A 200 -12.47 1.61 9.27
N LEU A 201 -11.57 2.58 9.49
CA LEU A 201 -10.16 2.48 9.03
C LEU A 201 -9.50 1.19 9.54
N GLY A 202 -9.76 0.85 10.80
CA GLY A 202 -9.37 -0.41 11.43
C GLY A 202 -9.87 -1.65 10.69
N ASN A 203 -11.09 -1.59 10.13
CA ASN A 203 -11.76 -2.71 9.47
C ASN A 203 -11.39 -2.88 7.99
N LEU A 204 -10.67 -1.95 7.36
CA LEU A 204 -10.31 -2.06 5.94
C LEU A 204 -9.37 -3.23 5.62
N VAL A 205 -8.68 -3.78 6.62
CA VAL A 205 -7.92 -5.03 6.49
C VAL A 205 -8.82 -6.25 6.29
N ASN A 206 -10.12 -6.15 6.61
CA ASN A 206 -10.97 -7.32 6.72
C ASN A 206 -11.16 -8.07 5.40
N GLY A 207 -11.38 -7.33 4.30
CA GLY A 207 -11.47 -7.91 2.97
C GLY A 207 -10.18 -8.62 2.56
N LEU A 208 -9.02 -8.01 2.86
CA LEU A 208 -7.72 -8.60 2.54
C LEU A 208 -7.43 -9.85 3.38
N ASP A 209 -7.72 -9.85 4.68
CA ASP A 209 -7.57 -11.03 5.55
C ASP A 209 -8.51 -12.17 5.18
N ALA A 210 -9.71 -11.85 4.67
CA ALA A 210 -10.68 -12.84 4.25
C ALA A 210 -10.21 -13.61 3.01
N LEU A 211 -9.41 -12.97 2.15
CA LEU A 211 -9.01 -13.47 0.85
C LEU A 211 -7.58 -14.01 0.82
N TYR A 212 -6.63 -13.26 1.39
CA TYR A 212 -5.20 -13.43 1.18
C TYR A 212 -4.45 -13.89 2.43
N ARG A 213 -3.36 -14.61 2.22
CA ARG A 213 -2.37 -14.90 3.26
C ARG A 213 -1.64 -13.61 3.69
N ALA A 214 -1.05 -13.63 4.87
CA ALA A 214 -0.17 -12.53 5.29
C ALA A 214 1.05 -12.46 4.37
N SER A 215 1.36 -11.27 3.86
CA SER A 215 2.51 -11.00 3.00
C SER A 215 2.90 -9.52 3.06
N PRO A 216 4.13 -9.15 2.66
CA PRO A 216 4.53 -7.75 2.56
C PRO A 216 3.66 -6.96 1.57
N LEU A 217 3.17 -7.58 0.49
CA LEU A 217 2.25 -6.93 -0.45
C LEU A 217 0.90 -6.65 0.21
N ARG A 218 0.37 -7.60 0.99
CA ARG A 218 -0.86 -7.41 1.76
C ARG A 218 -0.72 -6.28 2.78
N GLU A 219 0.40 -6.17 3.47
CA GLU A 219 0.64 -5.07 4.42
C GLU A 219 0.66 -3.71 3.73
N ARG A 220 1.30 -3.59 2.57
CA ARG A 220 1.25 -2.37 1.74
C ARG A 220 -0.17 -2.07 1.28
N ALA A 221 -0.94 -3.09 0.89
CA ALA A 221 -2.33 -2.93 0.51
C ALA A 221 -3.19 -2.42 1.67
N VAL A 222 -2.98 -2.90 2.89
CA VAL A 222 -3.67 -2.35 4.08
C VAL A 222 -3.36 -0.87 4.26
N ALA A 223 -2.09 -0.47 4.17
CA ALA A 223 -1.68 0.92 4.33
C ALA A 223 -2.29 1.83 3.23
N ALA A 224 -2.30 1.36 1.98
CA ALA A 224 -2.84 2.12 0.85
C ALA A 224 -4.37 2.25 0.91
N LEU A 225 -5.10 1.20 1.30
CA LEU A 225 -6.55 1.28 1.51
C LEU A 225 -6.93 2.30 2.60
N ARG A 226 -6.14 2.36 3.67
CA ARG A 226 -6.31 3.35 4.75
C ARG A 226 -6.04 4.77 4.27
N ALA A 227 -4.93 4.99 3.57
CA ALA A 227 -4.60 6.32 3.04
C ALA A 227 -5.67 6.83 2.06
N GLU A 228 -6.19 5.96 1.18
CA GLU A 228 -7.31 6.30 0.31
C GLU A 228 -8.58 6.64 1.10
N ALA A 229 -8.92 5.86 2.13
CA ALA A 229 -10.07 6.12 2.98
C ALA A 229 -9.94 7.42 3.79
N GLU A 230 -8.75 7.75 4.29
CA GLU A 230 -8.45 9.02 4.96
C GLU A 230 -8.65 10.21 4.01
N ALA A 231 -8.22 10.09 2.75
CA ALA A 231 -8.47 11.11 1.74
C ALA A 231 -9.98 11.28 1.44
N VAL A 232 -10.73 10.19 1.36
CA VAL A 232 -12.19 10.21 1.21
C VAL A 232 -12.87 10.87 2.41
N PHE A 233 -12.45 10.54 3.63
CA PHE A 233 -12.97 11.15 4.85
C PHE A 233 -12.69 12.64 4.90
N ALA A 234 -11.47 13.07 4.58
CA ALA A 234 -11.12 14.49 4.50
C ALA A 234 -12.02 15.23 3.49
N ALA A 235 -12.24 14.66 2.30
CA ALA A 235 -13.14 15.22 1.28
C ALA A 235 -14.62 15.25 1.73
N SER A 236 -15.00 14.35 2.65
CA SER A 236 -16.34 14.27 3.23
C SER A 236 -16.51 15.10 4.52
N GLY A 237 -15.47 15.81 4.96
CA GLY A 237 -15.48 16.57 6.22
C GLY A 237 -15.51 15.69 7.49
N ILE A 238 -15.08 14.43 7.38
CA ILE A 238 -15.03 13.47 8.49
C ILE A 238 -13.60 13.44 9.04
N ASP A 239 -13.45 13.70 10.33
CA ASP A 239 -12.16 13.61 11.04
C ASP A 239 -12.14 12.39 11.98
N PRO A 240 -11.58 11.24 11.57
CA PRO A 240 -11.68 9.99 12.31
C PRO A 240 -10.86 9.99 13.61
N ILE A 241 -11.43 9.45 14.69
CA ILE A 241 -10.71 9.17 15.94
C ILE A 241 -10.49 7.67 16.05
N SER A 242 -9.24 7.25 16.10
CA SER A 242 -8.88 5.83 16.27
C SER A 242 -9.11 5.39 17.72
N PRO A 243 -9.95 4.37 17.99
CA PRO A 243 -10.11 3.82 19.32
C PRO A 243 -8.79 3.21 19.83
N ALA A 244 -8.46 3.42 21.11
CA ALA A 244 -7.25 2.89 21.74
C ALA A 244 -7.55 1.59 22.53
N ALA A 245 -6.57 0.68 22.56
CA ALA A 245 -6.72 -0.67 23.13
C ALA A 245 -6.11 -0.83 24.52
N ASP A 246 -5.90 0.25 25.29
CA ASP A 246 -4.97 0.23 26.42
C ASP A 246 -5.24 -0.92 27.43
N GLY A 247 -4.32 -1.89 27.42
CA GLY A 247 -4.38 -3.10 28.25
C GLY A 247 -5.42 -4.15 27.83
N PHE A 248 -6.18 -3.94 26.75
CA PHE A 248 -7.16 -4.89 26.21
C PHE A 248 -6.56 -5.78 25.13
N ARG A 249 -6.81 -7.09 25.21
CA ARG A 249 -6.30 -8.08 24.25
C ARG A 249 -7.30 -9.20 24.01
N SER A 250 -7.22 -9.80 22.83
CA SER A 250 -7.86 -11.09 22.53
C SER A 250 -6.87 -12.20 22.90
N VAL A 251 -7.27 -13.15 23.74
CA VAL A 251 -6.41 -14.30 24.12
C VAL A 251 -6.90 -15.59 23.47
N ALA A 252 -6.00 -16.58 23.34
CA ALA A 252 -6.40 -17.90 22.85
C ALA A 252 -7.26 -18.62 23.91
N ILE A 253 -8.32 -19.27 23.47
CA ILE A 253 -9.15 -20.13 24.32
C ILE A 253 -8.90 -21.58 23.88
N PRO A 254 -8.45 -22.48 24.78
CA PRO A 254 -8.21 -23.87 24.44
C PRO A 254 -9.43 -24.52 23.75
N GLY A 255 -9.17 -25.23 22.65
CA GLY A 255 -10.19 -25.88 21.84
C GLY A 255 -10.99 -24.96 20.90
N HIS A 256 -10.72 -23.65 20.89
CA HIS A 256 -11.45 -22.69 20.05
C HIS A 256 -10.47 -21.80 19.27
N ASP A 257 -10.34 -22.04 17.96
CA ASP A 257 -9.62 -21.15 17.04
C ASP A 257 -10.61 -20.14 16.43
N ARG A 258 -10.23 -18.86 16.43
CA ARG A 258 -11.08 -17.76 15.95
C ARG A 258 -11.17 -17.72 14.42
N GLY A 259 -10.22 -18.33 13.69
CA GLY A 259 -10.29 -18.44 12.23
C GLY A 259 -10.27 -17.10 11.48
N GLY A 260 -9.66 -16.07 12.07
CA GLY A 260 -9.55 -14.70 11.52
C GLY A 260 -10.70 -13.76 11.88
N ASN A 261 -10.82 -12.64 11.16
CA ASN A 261 -11.86 -11.64 11.46
C ASN A 261 -13.28 -12.04 10.98
N SER A 262 -14.28 -11.22 11.28
CA SER A 262 -15.69 -11.49 10.97
C SER A 262 -16.01 -11.65 9.48
N THR A 263 -15.24 -10.99 8.60
CA THR A 263 -15.39 -11.12 7.13
C THR A 263 -14.86 -12.47 6.68
N ARG A 264 -13.67 -12.88 7.15
CA ARG A 264 -13.10 -14.21 6.88
C ARG A 264 -14.01 -15.34 7.37
N GLN A 265 -14.54 -15.21 8.58
CA GLN A 265 -15.48 -16.18 9.15
C GLN A 265 -16.81 -16.25 8.36
N SER A 266 -17.31 -15.12 7.86
CA SER A 266 -18.52 -15.12 7.01
C SER A 266 -18.25 -15.86 5.70
N LEU A 267 -17.13 -15.56 5.03
CA LEU A 267 -16.74 -16.23 3.79
C LEU A 267 -16.52 -17.74 4.01
N ALA A 268 -15.86 -18.14 5.09
CA ALA A 268 -15.64 -19.55 5.44
C ALA A 268 -16.94 -20.34 5.66
N ARG A 269 -18.01 -19.68 6.10
CA ARG A 269 -19.34 -20.28 6.27
C ARG A 269 -20.22 -20.18 5.02
N GLY A 270 -19.72 -19.62 3.92
CA GLY A 270 -20.52 -19.35 2.72
C GLY A 270 -21.61 -18.28 2.93
N ALA A 271 -21.49 -17.45 3.97
CA ALA A 271 -22.43 -16.38 4.25
C ALA A 271 -21.96 -15.07 3.61
N THR A 272 -22.90 -14.20 3.21
CA THR A 272 -22.57 -12.89 2.64
C THR A 272 -21.79 -12.02 3.63
N PRO A 273 -20.56 -11.58 3.29
CA PRO A 273 -19.77 -10.68 4.13
C PRO A 273 -20.30 -9.24 4.10
N GLU A 274 -20.00 -8.46 5.14
CA GLU A 274 -20.43 -7.05 5.27
C GLU A 274 -19.54 -6.06 4.47
N ILE A 275 -18.86 -6.53 3.42
CA ILE A 275 -17.85 -5.73 2.70
C ILE A 275 -18.41 -4.42 2.13
N ASP A 276 -19.70 -4.42 1.77
CA ASP A 276 -20.43 -3.24 1.26
C ASP A 276 -20.61 -2.14 2.29
N TYR A 277 -20.63 -2.49 3.58
CA TYR A 277 -20.71 -1.56 4.70
C TYR A 277 -19.33 -1.24 5.30
N LEU A 278 -18.26 -1.79 4.71
CA LEU A 278 -16.87 -1.54 5.06
C LEU A 278 -16.16 -0.79 3.92
N ASN A 279 -15.50 -1.50 3.01
CA ASN A 279 -14.87 -0.89 1.84
C ASN A 279 -15.91 -0.19 0.95
N GLY A 280 -17.11 -0.77 0.81
CA GLY A 280 -18.20 -0.14 0.06
C GLY A 280 -18.70 1.18 0.66
N GLU A 281 -18.56 1.37 1.98
CA GLU A 281 -18.88 2.64 2.64
C GLU A 281 -17.88 3.73 2.22
N ILE A 282 -16.59 3.38 2.13
CA ILE A 282 -15.57 4.31 1.60
C ILE A 282 -15.86 4.67 0.14
N VAL A 283 -16.23 3.68 -0.68
CA VAL A 283 -16.60 3.91 -2.09
C VAL A 283 -17.84 4.80 -2.21
N LEU A 284 -18.86 4.59 -1.37
CA LEU A 284 -20.06 5.42 -1.32
C LEU A 284 -19.70 6.87 -0.97
N LEU A 285 -18.94 7.08 0.10
CA LEU A 285 -18.52 8.42 0.54
C LEU A 285 -17.69 9.13 -0.53
N GLY A 286 -16.76 8.42 -1.17
CA GLY A 286 -15.97 8.97 -2.27
C GLY A 286 -16.85 9.47 -3.41
N ARG A 287 -17.83 8.66 -3.85
CA ARG A 287 -18.79 9.06 -4.89
C ARG A 287 -19.60 10.29 -4.49
N LEU A 288 -20.05 10.38 -3.25
CA LEU A 288 -20.83 11.52 -2.74
C LEU A 288 -19.98 12.80 -2.64
N ALA A 289 -18.69 12.66 -2.29
CA ALA A 289 -17.75 13.77 -2.18
C ALA A 289 -17.06 14.14 -3.50
N GLY A 290 -17.29 13.38 -4.58
CA GLY A 290 -16.65 13.61 -5.87
C GLY A 290 -15.17 13.19 -5.95
N VAL A 291 -14.72 12.31 -5.07
CA VAL A 291 -13.34 11.77 -5.06
C VAL A 291 -13.34 10.25 -5.33
N GLY A 292 -12.32 9.76 -6.05
CA GLY A 292 -12.20 8.34 -6.36
C GLY A 292 -11.76 7.50 -5.16
N ALA A 293 -12.29 6.28 -5.04
CA ALA A 293 -11.83 5.26 -4.09
C ALA A 293 -11.53 3.92 -4.81
N PRO A 294 -10.60 3.90 -5.79
CA PRO A 294 -10.39 2.74 -6.66
C PRO A 294 -9.85 1.51 -5.93
N LEU A 295 -8.98 1.66 -4.93
CA LEU A 295 -8.41 0.53 -4.20
C LEU A 295 -9.48 -0.15 -3.34
N ASN A 296 -10.29 0.64 -2.62
CA ASN A 296 -11.40 0.10 -1.83
C ASN A 296 -12.45 -0.55 -2.73
N ALA A 297 -12.74 0.03 -3.90
CA ALA A 297 -13.66 -0.56 -4.87
C ALA A 297 -13.14 -1.91 -5.43
N ALA A 298 -11.85 -2.02 -5.71
CA ALA A 298 -11.25 -3.25 -6.20
C ALA A 298 -11.33 -4.39 -5.16
N VAL A 299 -11.00 -4.10 -3.90
CA VAL A 299 -11.13 -5.09 -2.81
C VAL A 299 -12.59 -5.50 -2.60
N GLN A 300 -13.52 -4.53 -2.60
CA GLN A 300 -14.96 -4.81 -2.51
C GLN A 300 -15.40 -5.79 -3.61
N ALA A 301 -15.09 -5.47 -4.87
CA ALA A 301 -15.44 -6.30 -6.02
C ALA A 301 -14.80 -7.69 -5.95
N ARG A 302 -13.56 -7.80 -5.48
CA ARG A 302 -12.86 -9.09 -5.35
C ARG A 302 -13.49 -9.97 -4.27
N VAL A 303 -13.95 -9.39 -3.16
CA VAL A 303 -14.68 -10.12 -2.11
C VAL A 303 -16.04 -10.58 -2.63
N HIS A 304 -16.76 -9.77 -3.40
CA HIS A 304 -18.00 -10.21 -4.05
C HIS A 304 -17.78 -11.43 -4.95
N ARG A 305 -16.73 -11.37 -5.79
CA ARG A 305 -16.36 -12.48 -6.66
C ARG A 305 -16.03 -13.74 -5.87
N ALA A 306 -15.23 -13.61 -4.81
CA ALA A 306 -14.86 -14.73 -3.95
C ALA A 306 -16.07 -15.40 -3.30
N ALA A 307 -17.06 -14.60 -2.84
CA ALA A 307 -18.29 -15.12 -2.26
C ALA A 307 -19.15 -15.86 -3.31
N ALA A 308 -19.26 -15.32 -4.53
CA ALA A 308 -20.01 -15.95 -5.62
C ALA A 308 -19.36 -17.26 -6.11
N GLU A 309 -18.03 -17.32 -6.13
CA GLU A 309 -17.25 -18.49 -6.58
C GLU A 309 -17.06 -19.55 -5.49
N GLY A 310 -17.46 -19.28 -4.24
CA GLY A 310 -17.17 -20.16 -3.11
C GLY A 310 -15.67 -20.30 -2.82
N THR A 311 -14.89 -19.23 -3.07
CA THR A 311 -13.45 -19.22 -2.82
C THR A 311 -13.15 -19.49 -1.35
N ALA A 312 -12.25 -20.44 -1.07
CA ALA A 312 -11.85 -20.78 0.28
C ALA A 312 -11.19 -19.57 0.99
N ALA A 313 -11.58 -19.30 2.23
CA ALA A 313 -11.14 -18.11 2.97
C ALA A 313 -9.62 -18.12 3.26
N GLY A 314 -8.91 -17.06 2.88
CA GLY A 314 -7.46 -16.92 3.04
C GLY A 314 -6.63 -17.81 2.09
N SER A 315 -7.24 -18.31 1.01
CA SER A 315 -6.57 -19.21 0.06
C SER A 315 -5.73 -18.51 -1.00
N LEU A 316 -5.99 -17.23 -1.27
CA LEU A 316 -5.36 -16.49 -2.37
C LEU A 316 -3.96 -15.99 -1.99
N GLY A 317 -3.09 -15.85 -3.00
CA GLY A 317 -1.71 -15.40 -2.88
C GLY A 317 -1.46 -14.02 -3.47
N ASP A 318 -0.19 -13.60 -3.46
CA ASP A 318 0.24 -12.27 -3.90
C ASP A 318 -0.02 -12.00 -5.38
N ASP A 319 -0.06 -13.04 -6.24
CA ASP A 319 -0.38 -12.87 -7.67
C ASP A 319 -1.81 -12.34 -7.88
N ASP A 320 -2.79 -12.90 -7.16
CA ASP A 320 -4.19 -12.43 -7.22
C ASP A 320 -4.33 -11.04 -6.57
N LEU A 321 -3.58 -10.79 -5.48
CA LEU A 321 -3.57 -9.48 -4.84
C LEU A 321 -2.97 -8.41 -5.75
N ALA A 322 -1.87 -8.72 -6.44
CA ALA A 322 -1.25 -7.85 -7.42
C ALA A 322 -2.18 -7.58 -8.62
N ALA A 323 -2.90 -8.60 -9.09
CA ALA A 323 -3.92 -8.44 -10.12
C ALA A 323 -5.11 -7.59 -9.64
N THR A 324 -5.48 -7.70 -8.36
CA THR A 324 -6.58 -6.93 -7.75
C THR A 324 -6.16 -5.47 -7.53
N LEU A 325 -4.91 -5.21 -7.17
CA LEU A 325 -4.36 -3.89 -6.86
C LEU A 325 -3.06 -3.63 -7.64
N PRO A 326 -3.14 -3.46 -8.98
CA PRO A 326 -1.96 -3.39 -9.85
C PRO A 326 -1.06 -2.19 -9.55
N THR A 327 -1.62 -1.09 -9.06
CA THR A 327 -0.84 0.11 -8.68
C THR A 327 0.01 -0.08 -7.42
N LEU A 328 -0.29 -1.11 -6.62
CA LEU A 328 0.48 -1.49 -5.41
C LEU A 328 1.45 -2.63 -5.68
N ALA A 329 1.28 -3.29 -6.82
CA ALA A 329 2.26 -4.17 -7.41
C ALA A 329 3.37 -3.34 -8.08
N GLU A 330 4.22 -2.70 -7.27
CA GLU A 330 5.53 -2.20 -7.69
C GLU A 330 6.65 -3.10 -7.13
N PRO A 331 7.76 -3.26 -7.87
CA PRO A 331 8.45 -4.54 -8.02
C PRO A 331 9.30 -4.85 -6.80
N THR A 332 8.97 -5.92 -6.10
CA THR A 332 9.91 -6.58 -5.20
C THR A 332 10.94 -7.31 -6.06
N GLY A 333 12.04 -6.62 -6.38
CA GLY A 333 13.13 -7.11 -7.22
C GLY A 333 13.64 -6.02 -8.16
N ASP A 334 14.92 -5.71 -8.08
CA ASP A 334 15.72 -4.89 -9.00
C ASP A 334 15.37 -3.39 -9.18
N ARG A 335 14.10 -2.97 -9.40
CA ARG A 335 13.76 -1.53 -9.62
C ARG A 335 14.12 -0.64 -8.44
N ALA A 336 13.73 -0.99 -7.22
CA ALA A 336 14.02 -0.18 -6.03
C ALA A 336 15.52 -0.13 -5.66
N GLY A 337 16.31 -1.06 -6.18
CA GLY A 337 17.77 -1.07 -6.08
C GLY A 337 18.46 -0.23 -7.17
N VAL A 338 17.71 0.28 -8.15
CA VAL A 338 18.21 1.09 -9.26
C VAL A 338 17.64 2.51 -9.20
N LEU A 339 16.36 2.68 -8.90
CA LEU A 339 15.65 3.95 -8.96
C LEU A 339 15.15 4.42 -7.59
N ILE A 340 15.07 5.74 -7.42
CA ILE A 340 14.40 6.41 -6.31
C ILE A 340 13.54 7.56 -6.85
N THR A 341 12.33 7.74 -6.34
CA THR A 341 11.45 8.84 -6.76
C THR A 341 11.76 10.14 -6.02
N ALA A 342 11.35 11.28 -6.56
CA ALA A 342 11.50 12.59 -5.90
C ALA A 342 10.91 12.61 -4.49
N ALA A 343 9.69 12.08 -4.31
CA ALA A 343 9.04 12.00 -3.00
C ALA A 343 9.77 11.05 -2.01
N GLN A 344 10.31 9.93 -2.49
CA GLN A 344 11.12 9.04 -1.67
C GLN A 344 12.43 9.71 -1.24
N LEU A 345 13.11 10.37 -2.17
CA LEU A 345 14.35 11.09 -1.90
C LEU A 345 14.11 12.22 -0.90
N HIS A 346 13.07 13.03 -1.09
CA HIS A 346 12.74 14.14 -0.20
C HIS A 346 12.57 13.68 1.26
N ARG A 347 11.86 12.57 1.49
CA ARG A 347 11.74 11.96 2.83
C ARG A 347 13.10 11.50 3.37
N ARG A 348 13.88 10.80 2.55
CA ARG A 348 15.24 10.32 2.90
C ARG A 348 16.20 11.45 3.29
N LEU A 349 16.04 12.64 2.72
CA LEU A 349 16.87 13.81 3.04
C LEU A 349 16.53 14.42 4.40
N ALA A 350 15.33 14.16 4.94
CA ALA A 350 14.92 14.61 6.28
C ALA A 350 15.38 13.65 7.40
N GLU A 351 15.84 12.45 7.06
CA GLU A 351 16.28 11.43 8.01
C GLU A 351 17.76 11.60 8.42
N PRO A 352 18.16 11.09 9.61
CA PRO A 352 19.58 11.02 9.96
C PRO A 352 20.38 10.16 8.97
N GLY A 353 21.50 10.69 8.49
CA GLY A 353 22.36 10.00 7.51
C GLY A 353 21.82 10.03 6.08
N PRO A 354 21.49 11.21 5.53
CA PRO A 354 20.98 11.33 4.16
C PRO A 354 21.98 10.79 3.13
N PRO A 355 21.51 10.34 1.95
CA PRO A 355 22.38 9.88 0.89
C PRO A 355 23.28 11.01 0.37
N VAL A 356 24.44 10.65 -0.18
CA VAL A 356 25.26 11.57 -0.96
C VAL A 356 24.55 11.84 -2.29
N LEU A 357 24.37 13.12 -2.63
CA LEU A 357 23.72 13.53 -3.86
C LEU A 357 24.75 13.96 -4.89
N LEU A 358 24.74 13.35 -6.08
CA LEU A 358 25.60 13.74 -7.20
C LEU A 358 24.76 14.24 -8.37
N ASP A 359 25.05 15.47 -8.79
CA ASP A 359 24.56 16.05 -10.03
C ASP A 359 25.55 15.70 -11.15
N VAL A 360 25.07 14.96 -12.15
CA VAL A 360 25.85 14.46 -13.28
C VAL A 360 25.35 15.08 -14.58
N ARG A 361 24.82 16.31 -14.54
CA ARG A 361 24.34 16.97 -15.76
C ARG A 361 25.46 17.13 -16.77
N TRP A 362 25.29 16.46 -17.90
CA TRP A 362 26.15 16.49 -19.06
C TRP A 362 25.28 16.26 -20.29
N ALA A 363 25.52 17.02 -21.34
CA ALA A 363 24.93 16.79 -22.65
C ALA A 363 26.03 16.91 -23.70
N LEU A 364 25.95 16.07 -24.73
CA LEU A 364 26.93 16.10 -25.80
C LEU A 364 26.91 17.46 -26.51
N GLY A 365 28.06 18.13 -26.55
CA GLY A 365 28.20 19.45 -27.18
C GLY A 365 27.84 20.63 -26.27
N ASP A 366 27.45 20.37 -25.02
CA ASP A 366 27.20 21.39 -24.00
C ASP A 366 28.35 21.38 -22.97
N PRO A 367 29.23 22.41 -22.98
CA PRO A 367 30.33 22.50 -22.03
C PRO A 367 29.91 23.07 -20.66
N ASP A 368 28.69 23.57 -20.51
CA ASP A 368 28.28 24.42 -19.39
C ASP A 368 27.58 23.65 -18.24
N GLY A 369 27.77 22.32 -18.19
CA GLY A 369 27.17 21.45 -17.15
C GLY A 369 27.42 21.93 -15.71
N GLU A 370 28.63 22.41 -15.40
CA GLU A 370 28.95 22.95 -14.08
C GLU A 370 28.20 24.26 -13.80
N GLN A 371 28.03 25.11 -14.82
CA GLN A 371 27.27 26.34 -14.67
C GLN A 371 25.79 26.05 -14.43
N HIS A 372 25.21 25.10 -15.17
CA HIS A 372 23.84 24.62 -14.92
C HIS A 372 23.65 24.10 -13.49
N TYR A 373 24.65 23.40 -12.94
CA TYR A 373 24.69 23.01 -11.52
C TYR A 373 24.66 24.21 -10.57
N ARG A 374 25.52 25.20 -10.82
CA ARG A 374 25.58 26.41 -9.97
C ARG A 374 24.30 27.24 -10.05
N ASP A 375 23.61 27.23 -11.19
CA ASP A 375 22.38 28.02 -11.36
C ASP A 375 21.20 27.44 -10.56
N ALA A 376 21.03 26.11 -10.53
CA ALA A 376 20.01 25.45 -9.72
C ALA A 376 20.29 23.94 -9.59
N HIS A 377 20.40 23.41 -8.36
CA HIS A 377 20.61 21.98 -8.09
C HIS A 377 19.82 21.52 -6.85
N LEU A 378 19.72 20.20 -6.63
CA LEU A 378 19.12 19.66 -5.41
C LEU A 378 19.91 20.12 -4.17
N PRO A 379 19.26 20.57 -3.08
CA PRO A 379 19.96 21.01 -1.88
C PRO A 379 20.96 19.98 -1.35
N GLY A 380 22.24 20.37 -1.26
CA GLY A 380 23.33 19.50 -0.80
C GLY A 380 23.97 18.61 -1.87
N ALA A 381 23.52 18.69 -3.13
CA ALA A 381 24.14 17.96 -4.24
C ALA A 381 25.52 18.50 -4.59
N LEU A 382 26.42 17.59 -4.94
CA LEU A 382 27.77 17.88 -5.43
C LEU A 382 27.83 17.63 -6.93
N TYR A 383 28.55 18.49 -7.66
CA TYR A 383 28.80 18.28 -9.07
C TYR A 383 29.79 17.12 -9.29
N ALA A 384 29.43 16.22 -10.20
CA ALA A 384 30.24 15.11 -10.66
C ALA A 384 30.47 15.28 -12.16
N ASP A 385 31.70 15.66 -12.52
CA ASP A 385 32.05 15.98 -13.90
C ASP A 385 32.21 14.70 -14.73
N LEU A 386 31.43 14.57 -15.80
CA LEU A 386 31.44 13.34 -16.59
C LEU A 386 32.80 13.08 -17.27
N GLU A 387 33.44 14.13 -17.77
CA GLU A 387 34.69 14.04 -18.53
C GLU A 387 35.88 13.78 -17.62
N THR A 388 35.90 14.41 -16.44
CA THR A 388 37.06 14.38 -15.55
C THR A 388 36.91 13.42 -14.39
N ASP A 389 35.71 13.18 -13.85
CA ASP A 389 35.53 12.23 -12.74
C ASP A 389 35.06 10.85 -13.21
N LEU A 390 34.24 10.80 -14.27
CA LEU A 390 33.54 9.58 -14.72
C LEU A 390 34.08 9.00 -16.05
N ALA A 391 35.19 9.53 -16.55
CA ALA A 391 35.91 9.01 -17.69
C ALA A 391 37.43 8.95 -17.43
N GLY A 392 38.08 8.00 -18.09
CA GLY A 392 39.53 7.93 -18.20
C GLY A 392 40.08 8.91 -19.24
N PRO A 393 41.41 9.10 -19.30
CA PRO A 393 42.03 9.88 -20.38
C PRO A 393 41.74 9.23 -21.73
N HIS A 394 41.55 10.06 -22.76
CA HIS A 394 41.35 9.56 -24.11
C HIS A 394 42.62 8.89 -24.64
N GLU A 395 42.48 7.65 -25.11
CA GLU A 395 43.56 6.86 -25.73
C GLU A 395 43.07 6.26 -27.06
N PRO A 396 43.92 6.14 -28.08
CA PRO A 396 43.55 5.50 -29.34
C PRO A 396 42.94 4.11 -29.13
N GLY A 397 41.75 3.87 -29.68
CA GLY A 397 41.04 2.59 -29.55
C GLY A 397 40.29 2.37 -28.23
N ALA A 398 40.42 3.25 -27.23
CA ALA A 398 39.71 3.13 -25.95
C ALA A 398 38.29 3.72 -25.96
N GLY A 399 37.94 4.42 -27.03
CA GLY A 399 36.69 5.16 -27.17
C GLY A 399 36.75 6.58 -26.59
N ARG A 400 35.66 7.35 -26.72
CA ARG A 400 35.64 8.75 -26.24
C ARG A 400 35.58 8.90 -24.73
N HIS A 401 34.88 8.00 -24.02
CA HIS A 401 34.77 8.03 -22.55
C HIS A 401 35.18 6.68 -21.95
N PRO A 402 36.48 6.33 -22.00
CA PRO A 402 36.97 5.08 -21.46
C PRO A 402 36.70 4.98 -19.96
N LEU A 403 36.76 3.77 -19.40
CA LEU A 403 36.60 3.60 -17.96
C LEU A 403 37.71 4.35 -17.21
N PRO A 404 37.40 5.12 -16.16
CA PRO A 404 38.43 5.69 -15.31
C PRO A 404 39.18 4.59 -14.57
N SER A 405 40.45 4.83 -14.22
CA SER A 405 41.14 3.95 -13.29
C SER A 405 40.44 3.95 -11.93
N VAL A 406 40.47 2.82 -11.23
CA VAL A 406 39.87 2.71 -9.88
C VAL A 406 40.43 3.79 -8.94
N ALA A 407 41.72 4.14 -9.07
CA ALA A 407 42.35 5.19 -8.30
C ALA A 407 41.75 6.59 -8.58
N ARG A 408 41.47 6.91 -9.85
CA ARG A 408 40.83 8.18 -10.24
C ARG A 408 39.42 8.28 -9.67
N LEU A 409 38.62 7.23 -9.89
CA LEU A 409 37.25 7.19 -9.37
C LEU A 409 37.21 7.21 -7.84
N GLN A 410 38.17 6.57 -7.17
CA GLN A 410 38.29 6.61 -5.71
C GLN A 410 38.61 8.02 -5.20
N THR A 411 39.49 8.75 -5.86
CA THR A 411 39.77 10.15 -5.52
C THR A 411 38.51 11.01 -5.63
N ALA A 412 37.73 10.85 -6.70
CA ALA A 412 36.44 11.54 -6.86
C ALA A 412 35.42 11.13 -5.78
N ALA A 413 35.25 9.83 -5.53
CA ALA A 413 34.35 9.30 -4.50
C ALA A 413 34.68 9.80 -3.09
N ARG A 414 35.97 9.93 -2.76
CA ARG A 414 36.42 10.53 -1.50
C ARG A 414 36.09 12.01 -1.42
N ARG A 415 36.34 12.77 -2.49
CA ARG A 415 35.99 14.20 -2.58
C ARG A 415 34.49 14.43 -2.42
N TRP A 416 33.66 13.51 -2.91
CA TRP A 416 32.21 13.56 -2.72
C TRP A 416 31.73 13.10 -1.32
N GLY A 417 32.62 12.60 -0.48
CA GLY A 417 32.27 12.10 0.85
C GLY A 417 31.49 10.77 0.85
N ILE A 418 31.60 9.96 -0.21
CA ILE A 418 30.91 8.65 -0.29
C ILE A 418 31.52 7.70 0.75
N THR A 419 30.68 7.02 1.52
CA THR A 419 31.09 5.99 2.48
C THR A 419 30.29 4.71 2.25
N ARG A 420 30.71 3.57 2.82
CA ARG A 420 29.92 2.33 2.74
C ARG A 420 28.63 2.33 3.57
N LYS A 421 28.45 3.32 4.46
CA LYS A 421 27.31 3.40 5.38
C LYS A 421 26.17 4.26 4.86
N ARG A 422 26.42 5.10 3.84
CA ARG A 422 25.44 6.01 3.26
C ARG A 422 25.17 5.61 1.81
N GLY A 423 23.91 5.63 1.41
CA GLY A 423 23.54 5.47 0.01
C GLY A 423 24.01 6.66 -0.84
N VAL A 424 24.07 6.46 -2.15
CA VAL A 424 24.35 7.51 -3.14
C VAL A 424 23.15 7.64 -4.07
N VAL A 425 22.70 8.86 -4.30
CA VAL A 425 21.69 9.16 -5.32
C VAL A 425 22.32 10.06 -6.37
N VAL A 426 22.29 9.58 -7.62
CA VAL A 426 22.80 10.29 -8.78
C VAL A 426 21.62 10.80 -9.61
N TYR A 427 21.75 11.98 -10.18
CA TYR A 427 20.69 12.56 -11.02
C TYR A 427 21.27 13.46 -12.10
N ASP A 428 20.44 13.73 -13.10
CA ASP A 428 20.69 14.72 -14.15
C ASP A 428 19.39 15.47 -14.47
N ASN A 429 19.31 16.11 -15.64
CA ASN A 429 18.09 16.75 -16.14
C ASN A 429 17.70 16.23 -17.53
N SER A 430 18.03 14.97 -17.82
CA SER A 430 17.89 14.36 -19.14
C SER A 430 17.35 12.92 -19.07
N GLY A 431 16.51 12.62 -18.08
CA GLY A 431 15.92 11.28 -17.91
C GLY A 431 16.90 10.22 -17.39
N GLY A 432 17.96 10.62 -16.70
CA GLY A 432 18.96 9.74 -16.10
C GLY A 432 20.06 9.27 -17.04
N LEU A 433 20.12 9.77 -18.29
CA LEU A 433 21.08 9.33 -19.30
C LEU A 433 22.55 9.47 -18.85
N ALA A 434 22.93 10.62 -18.31
CA ALA A 434 24.30 10.86 -17.82
C ALA A 434 24.46 10.35 -16.37
N ALA A 435 23.42 10.49 -15.55
CA ALA A 435 23.41 9.98 -14.18
C ALA A 435 23.67 8.47 -14.11
N ALA A 436 23.16 7.70 -15.07
CA ALA A 436 23.37 6.27 -15.15
C ALA A 436 24.85 5.88 -15.29
N ARG A 437 25.70 6.73 -15.88
CA ARG A 437 27.15 6.50 -15.95
C ARG A 437 27.79 6.51 -14.56
N ALA A 438 27.42 7.47 -13.71
CA ALA A 438 27.87 7.51 -12.31
C ALA A 438 27.33 6.31 -11.52
N TRP A 439 26.05 5.98 -11.71
CA TRP A 439 25.42 4.80 -11.10
C TRP A 439 26.20 3.52 -11.43
N TRP A 440 26.49 3.29 -12.71
CA TRP A 440 27.18 2.10 -13.18
C TRP A 440 28.63 2.06 -12.67
N LEU A 441 29.38 3.16 -12.77
CA LEU A 441 30.78 3.19 -12.33
C LEU A 441 30.95 2.98 -10.83
N LEU A 442 30.11 3.60 -10.00
CA LEU A 442 30.18 3.42 -8.56
C LEU A 442 29.85 1.98 -8.17
N ARG A 443 28.85 1.36 -8.82
CA ARG A 443 28.54 -0.06 -8.60
C ARG A 443 29.65 -0.98 -9.12
N TRP A 444 30.18 -0.74 -10.32
CA TRP A 444 31.33 -1.45 -10.87
C TRP A 444 32.56 -1.37 -9.95
N ALA A 445 32.69 -0.27 -9.20
CA ALA A 445 33.74 -0.03 -8.22
C ALA A 445 33.42 -0.54 -6.79
N GLY A 446 32.29 -1.25 -6.61
CA GLY A 446 31.93 -1.92 -5.38
C GLY A 446 31.11 -1.09 -4.38
N VAL A 447 30.48 0.02 -4.80
CA VAL A 447 29.54 0.78 -3.96
C VAL A 447 28.16 0.09 -4.00
N PRO A 448 27.61 -0.36 -2.84
CA PRO A 448 26.47 -1.27 -2.83
C PRO A 448 25.09 -0.60 -3.00
N ASP A 449 24.91 0.63 -2.53
CA ASP A 449 23.62 1.35 -2.59
C ASP A 449 23.79 2.64 -3.41
N VAL A 450 23.60 2.51 -4.72
CA VAL A 450 23.62 3.63 -5.67
C VAL A 450 22.33 3.59 -6.46
N ARG A 451 21.59 4.70 -6.47
CA ARG A 451 20.29 4.83 -7.16
C ARG A 451 20.25 6.06 -8.04
N ILE A 452 19.46 6.00 -9.09
CA ILE A 452 19.17 7.11 -9.99
C ILE A 452 17.87 7.78 -9.54
N LEU A 453 17.85 9.10 -9.44
CA LEU A 453 16.61 9.85 -9.24
C LEU A 453 15.76 9.77 -10.52
N ASP A 454 14.64 9.05 -10.45
CA ASP A 454 13.74 8.86 -11.60
C ASP A 454 13.12 10.21 -12.01
N GLY A 455 13.33 10.60 -13.28
CA GLY A 455 12.95 11.90 -13.81
C GLY A 455 13.83 13.09 -13.40
N GLY A 456 14.89 12.86 -12.62
CA GLY A 456 15.93 13.85 -12.33
C GLY A 456 15.43 15.16 -11.71
N LEU A 457 16.12 16.26 -12.03
CA LEU A 457 15.81 17.60 -11.54
C LEU A 457 14.39 18.07 -11.95
N ALA A 458 13.94 17.72 -13.16
CA ALA A 458 12.60 18.06 -13.62
C ALA A 458 11.50 17.44 -12.74
N ALA A 459 11.62 16.15 -12.38
CA ALA A 459 10.68 15.49 -11.47
C ALA A 459 10.72 16.07 -10.05
N TRP A 460 11.92 16.46 -9.57
CA TRP A 460 12.09 17.13 -8.28
C TRP A 460 11.33 18.46 -8.22
N LEU A 461 11.48 19.29 -9.26
CA LEU A 461 10.80 20.57 -9.38
C LEU A 461 9.29 20.40 -9.52
N ALA A 462 8.84 19.44 -10.33
CA ALA A 462 7.41 19.15 -10.51
C ALA A 462 6.72 18.68 -9.22
N ALA A 463 7.46 18.02 -8.32
CA ALA A 463 6.99 17.66 -6.99
C ALA A 463 6.93 18.84 -6.00
N GLY A 464 7.25 20.07 -6.44
CA GLY A 464 7.20 21.28 -5.63
C GLY A 464 8.36 21.42 -4.65
N HIS A 465 9.45 20.68 -4.83
CA HIS A 465 10.61 20.74 -3.95
C HIS A 465 11.58 21.86 -4.35
N GLY A 466 12.17 22.52 -3.36
CA GLY A 466 13.11 23.63 -3.57
C GLY A 466 14.47 23.21 -4.13
N VAL A 467 15.19 24.17 -4.71
CA VAL A 467 16.57 24.02 -5.22
C VAL A 467 17.54 24.93 -4.46
N ALA A 468 18.82 24.60 -4.53
CA ALA A 468 19.93 25.43 -4.08
C ALA A 468 20.68 26.02 -5.28
N THR A 469 21.45 27.07 -5.04
CA THR A 469 22.29 27.78 -6.03
C THR A 469 23.73 27.88 -5.53
N GLY A 470 24.68 28.10 -6.43
CA GLY A 470 26.11 28.16 -6.14
C GLY A 470 26.73 26.76 -6.00
N GLN A 471 27.83 26.65 -5.25
CA GLN A 471 28.44 25.37 -4.93
C GLN A 471 27.98 24.89 -3.55
N ALA A 472 27.70 23.59 -3.43
CA ALA A 472 27.48 22.98 -2.13
C ALA A 472 28.74 23.03 -1.25
N GLN A 473 28.55 22.96 0.07
CA GLN A 473 29.67 22.94 0.99
C GLN A 473 30.56 21.71 0.74
N PRO A 474 31.90 21.87 0.73
CA PRO A 474 32.82 20.75 0.62
C PRO A 474 32.54 19.69 1.67
N GLN A 475 32.44 18.43 1.25
CA GLN A 475 32.35 17.31 2.18
C GLN A 475 33.75 16.97 2.71
N PRO A 476 33.88 16.60 4.00
CA PRO A 476 35.10 15.98 4.48
C PRO A 476 35.43 14.75 3.62
N PRO A 477 36.67 14.63 3.10
CA PRO A 477 37.04 13.47 2.30
C PRO A 477 36.79 12.17 3.07
N SER A 478 36.17 11.19 2.40
CA SER A 478 35.93 9.89 3.02
C SER A 478 37.15 8.97 2.99
N ASP A 479 37.06 7.85 3.72
CA ASP A 479 38.05 6.78 3.77
C ASP A 479 37.72 5.62 2.80
N ILE A 480 36.76 5.79 1.89
CA ILE A 480 36.29 4.69 1.04
C ILE A 480 37.44 4.09 0.22
N VAL A 481 37.42 2.75 0.12
CA VAL A 481 38.31 1.96 -0.73
C VAL A 481 37.45 1.27 -1.78
N LEU A 482 37.78 1.53 -3.05
CA LEU A 482 37.10 0.99 -4.22
C LEU A 482 37.92 -0.15 -4.85
N THR A 483 37.23 -1.11 -5.45
CA THR A 483 37.82 -2.16 -6.29
C THR A 483 36.98 -2.32 -7.54
N GLY A 484 37.59 -2.42 -8.72
CA GLY A 484 36.83 -2.58 -9.98
C GLY A 484 36.34 -4.00 -10.21
N GLY A 485 35.44 -4.18 -11.18
CA GLY A 485 35.00 -5.50 -11.67
C GLY A 485 33.75 -6.09 -10.99
N HIS A 486 32.99 -5.30 -10.25
CA HIS A 486 31.74 -5.77 -9.61
C HIS A 486 30.52 -5.74 -10.55
N LEU A 487 30.68 -5.19 -11.76
CA LEU A 487 29.73 -5.29 -12.85
C LEU A 487 30.44 -5.81 -14.10
N PRO A 488 29.79 -6.63 -14.93
CA PRO A 488 30.43 -7.25 -16.08
C PRO A 488 30.75 -6.23 -17.17
N THR A 489 31.90 -6.42 -17.80
CA THR A 489 32.32 -5.71 -19.00
C THR A 489 32.75 -6.71 -20.05
N VAL A 490 32.57 -6.38 -21.33
CA VAL A 490 33.04 -7.18 -22.46
C VAL A 490 34.05 -6.41 -23.30
N THR A 491 34.95 -7.15 -23.93
CA THR A 491 35.83 -6.70 -25.00
C THR A 491 35.07 -6.49 -26.31
N ALA A 492 35.74 -5.95 -27.33
CA ALA A 492 35.14 -5.75 -28.64
C ALA A 492 34.78 -7.11 -29.30
N GLU A 493 35.65 -8.11 -29.15
CA GLU A 493 35.47 -9.46 -29.68
C GLU A 493 34.30 -10.17 -28.99
N GLU A 494 34.19 -10.06 -27.67
CA GLU A 494 33.07 -10.61 -26.90
C GLU A 494 31.75 -9.89 -27.20
N ALA A 495 31.78 -8.57 -27.41
CA ALA A 495 30.59 -7.83 -27.84
C ALA A 495 30.10 -8.34 -29.20
N ALA A 496 31.00 -8.53 -30.18
CA ALA A 496 30.68 -9.06 -31.50
C ALA A 496 30.18 -10.52 -31.48
N ALA A 497 30.60 -11.30 -30.50
CA ALA A 497 30.17 -12.68 -30.30
C ALA A 497 28.94 -12.82 -29.37
N SER A 498 28.44 -11.71 -28.82
CA SER A 498 27.34 -11.74 -27.84
C SER A 498 26.04 -12.24 -28.48
N PRO A 499 25.30 -13.17 -27.84
CA PRO A 499 24.00 -13.63 -28.32
C PRO A 499 22.98 -12.49 -28.47
N VAL A 500 23.07 -11.49 -27.60
CA VAL A 500 22.20 -10.32 -27.58
C VAL A 500 23.06 -9.08 -27.37
N LEU A 501 23.46 -8.45 -28.48
CA LEU A 501 24.14 -7.16 -28.47
C LEU A 501 23.13 -6.04 -28.71
N LEU A 502 22.98 -5.12 -27.76
CA LEU A 502 22.08 -3.97 -27.87
C LEU A 502 22.84 -2.67 -28.17
N ASP A 503 22.38 -1.94 -29.18
CA ASP A 503 22.85 -0.58 -29.50
C ASP A 503 21.88 0.46 -28.92
N ALA A 504 22.36 1.16 -27.89
CA ALA A 504 21.62 2.17 -27.14
C ALA A 504 21.50 3.53 -27.86
N ARG A 505 22.09 3.71 -29.04
CA ARG A 505 22.01 4.97 -29.80
C ARG A 505 20.63 5.17 -30.43
N ALA A 506 20.38 6.40 -30.87
CA ALA A 506 19.21 6.71 -31.68
C ALA A 506 19.17 5.84 -32.96
N GLY A 507 17.97 5.48 -33.41
CA GLY A 507 17.79 4.48 -34.47
C GLY A 507 18.43 4.89 -35.81
N GLU A 508 18.41 6.18 -36.14
CA GLU A 508 19.05 6.75 -37.33
C GLU A 508 20.58 6.62 -37.29
N ARG A 509 21.21 6.65 -36.10
CA ARG A 509 22.64 6.39 -35.95
C ARG A 509 22.97 4.92 -36.13
N TYR A 510 22.16 4.03 -35.56
CA TYR A 510 22.27 2.59 -35.76
C TYR A 510 22.16 2.23 -37.25
N ARG A 511 21.15 2.76 -37.96
CA ARG A 511 20.93 2.48 -39.39
C ARG A 511 22.02 3.08 -40.30
N GLY A 512 22.88 3.97 -39.77
CA GLY A 512 23.94 4.64 -40.52
C GLY A 512 23.47 5.81 -41.37
N GLU A 513 22.28 6.35 -41.09
CA GLU A 513 21.69 7.49 -41.82
C GLU A 513 22.33 8.82 -41.40
N VAL A 514 22.69 8.92 -40.11
CA VAL A 514 23.30 10.11 -39.51
C VAL A 514 24.44 9.67 -38.59
N GLU A 515 25.66 10.17 -38.81
CA GLU A 515 26.75 10.01 -37.85
C GLU A 515 27.52 11.34 -37.71
N PRO A 516 27.21 12.13 -36.67
CA PRO A 516 27.76 13.47 -36.53
C PRO A 516 29.10 13.52 -35.78
N ILE A 517 29.56 12.39 -35.20
CA ILE A 517 30.66 12.40 -34.23
C ILE A 517 31.76 11.40 -34.62
N ASP A 518 31.37 10.17 -34.96
CA ASP A 518 32.28 9.05 -35.17
C ASP A 518 32.73 8.94 -36.64
N PRO A 519 33.94 8.42 -36.91
CA PRO A 519 34.52 8.44 -38.26
C PRO A 519 33.77 7.58 -39.29
N ARG A 520 32.94 6.62 -38.84
CA ARG A 520 32.16 5.73 -39.71
C ARG A 520 30.73 5.58 -39.17
N ALA A 521 29.76 5.68 -40.07
CA ALA A 521 28.33 5.51 -39.78
C ALA A 521 27.93 4.03 -39.82
N GLY A 522 26.91 3.65 -39.03
CA GLY A 522 26.39 2.28 -38.96
C GLY A 522 26.44 1.71 -37.54
N HIS A 523 26.43 0.38 -37.43
CA HIS A 523 26.45 -0.35 -36.17
C HIS A 523 27.35 -1.60 -36.22
N ILE A 524 27.61 -2.17 -35.04
CA ILE A 524 28.34 -3.44 -34.89
C ILE A 524 27.46 -4.56 -35.47
N PRO A 525 27.93 -5.36 -36.43
CA PRO A 525 27.12 -6.44 -37.03
C PRO A 525 26.50 -7.38 -35.98
N GLY A 526 25.25 -7.77 -36.17
CA GLY A 526 24.49 -8.58 -35.21
C GLY A 526 23.84 -7.80 -34.05
N ALA A 527 24.14 -6.50 -33.92
CA ALA A 527 23.52 -5.66 -32.89
C ALA A 527 22.05 -5.37 -33.20
N ARG A 528 21.23 -5.30 -32.15
CA ARG A 528 19.82 -4.92 -32.22
C ARG A 528 19.67 -3.47 -31.77
N SER A 529 18.88 -2.69 -32.50
CA SER A 529 18.61 -1.29 -32.13
C SER A 529 17.74 -1.24 -30.87
N ALA A 530 18.25 -0.60 -29.82
CA ALA A 530 17.55 -0.41 -28.55
C ALA A 530 17.72 1.04 -28.04
N PRO A 531 17.12 2.05 -28.69
CA PRO A 531 17.35 3.45 -28.31
C PRO A 531 16.92 3.73 -26.86
N THR A 532 17.80 4.34 -26.06
CA THR A 532 17.56 4.58 -24.62
C THR A 532 16.36 5.48 -24.34
N THR A 533 16.05 6.40 -25.26
CA THR A 533 14.87 7.28 -25.16
C THR A 533 13.57 6.50 -25.10
N ALA A 534 13.52 5.30 -25.68
CA ALA A 534 12.34 4.45 -25.63
C ALA A 534 12.17 3.70 -24.29
N ASN A 535 13.14 3.78 -23.38
CA ASN A 535 13.00 3.33 -21.99
C ASN A 535 12.27 4.36 -21.11
N LEU A 536 12.02 5.56 -21.64
CA LEU A 536 11.42 6.67 -20.93
C LEU A 536 9.97 6.92 -21.42
N THR A 537 9.17 7.55 -20.57
CA THR A 537 7.77 7.92 -20.84
C THR A 537 7.40 9.23 -20.14
N GLY A 538 6.31 9.86 -20.61
CA GLY A 538 5.76 11.10 -20.05
C GLY A 538 6.44 12.38 -20.56
N GLU A 539 5.84 13.52 -20.21
CA GLU A 539 6.41 14.85 -20.49
C GLU A 539 7.65 15.12 -19.63
N ILE A 540 7.60 14.69 -18.37
CA ILE A 540 8.79 14.54 -17.54
C ILE A 540 9.32 13.14 -17.83
N PRO A 541 10.54 13.00 -18.36
CA PRO A 541 11.06 11.71 -18.80
C PRO A 541 11.35 10.79 -17.61
N LEU A 542 10.40 9.91 -17.31
CA LEU A 542 10.50 8.88 -16.26
C LEU A 542 10.81 7.52 -16.89
N PHE A 543 11.51 6.65 -16.18
CA PHE A 543 11.67 5.26 -16.59
C PHE A 543 10.28 4.59 -16.70
N ARG A 544 10.04 3.92 -17.83
CA ARG A 544 8.83 3.13 -18.05
C ARG A 544 8.57 2.14 -16.91
N PRO A 545 7.30 1.74 -16.69
CA PRO A 545 6.97 0.67 -15.76
C PRO A 545 7.80 -0.59 -16.00
N THR A 546 8.16 -1.30 -14.92
CA THR A 546 9.02 -2.51 -15.00
C THR A 546 8.47 -3.57 -15.96
N ALA A 547 7.14 -3.75 -16.02
CA ALA A 547 6.53 -4.69 -16.94
C ALA A 547 6.75 -4.31 -18.41
N GLU A 548 6.59 -3.02 -18.76
CA GLU A 548 6.83 -2.52 -20.12
C GLU A 548 8.31 -2.65 -20.52
N LEU A 549 9.23 -2.33 -19.61
CA LEU A 549 10.66 -2.50 -19.86
C LEU A 549 11.01 -3.98 -20.05
N ARG A 550 10.44 -4.87 -19.23
CA ARG A 550 10.64 -6.31 -19.35
C ARG A 550 10.15 -6.84 -20.70
N GLU A 551 8.93 -6.50 -21.09
CA GLU A 551 8.37 -6.90 -22.40
C GLU A 551 9.24 -6.39 -23.55
N ARG A 552 9.62 -5.10 -23.51
CA ARG A 552 10.51 -4.49 -24.50
C ARG A 552 11.83 -5.24 -24.62
N PHE A 553 12.50 -5.53 -23.51
CA PHE A 553 13.79 -6.21 -23.53
C PHE A 553 13.69 -7.67 -23.95
N GLN A 554 12.62 -8.38 -23.58
CA GLN A 554 12.36 -9.73 -24.07
C GLN A 554 12.16 -9.78 -25.58
N ALA A 555 11.42 -8.80 -26.15
CA ALA A 555 11.28 -8.66 -27.59
C ALA A 555 12.63 -8.40 -28.30
N LEU A 556 13.58 -7.81 -27.58
CA LEU A 556 14.96 -7.60 -28.02
C LEU A 556 15.89 -8.78 -27.68
N GLY A 557 15.39 -9.87 -27.09
CA GLY A 557 16.12 -11.11 -26.78
C GLY A 557 16.66 -11.23 -25.37
N ALA A 558 16.45 -10.26 -24.48
CA ALA A 558 16.84 -10.43 -23.08
C ALA A 558 16.12 -11.64 -22.46
N GLY A 559 16.86 -12.44 -21.69
CA GLY A 559 16.38 -13.70 -21.12
C GLY A 559 16.60 -14.94 -21.99
N THR A 560 17.08 -14.80 -23.24
CA THR A 560 17.49 -15.95 -24.08
C THR A 560 19.00 -16.22 -24.04
N GLY A 561 19.79 -15.36 -23.39
CA GLY A 561 21.24 -15.48 -23.27
C GLY A 561 21.85 -14.24 -22.64
N ASP A 562 23.18 -14.21 -22.55
CA ASP A 562 23.94 -13.07 -22.01
C ASP A 562 23.74 -11.83 -22.89
N VAL A 563 23.46 -10.70 -22.25
CA VAL A 563 23.22 -9.41 -22.90
C VAL A 563 24.47 -8.54 -22.80
N ALA A 564 24.95 -8.03 -23.93
CA ALA A 564 25.97 -6.99 -24.01
C ALA A 564 25.37 -5.70 -24.55
N VAL A 565 25.84 -4.56 -24.06
CA VAL A 565 25.31 -3.24 -24.43
C VAL A 565 26.43 -2.28 -24.78
N TYR A 566 26.20 -1.52 -25.85
CA TYR A 566 27.06 -0.41 -26.24
C TYR A 566 26.25 0.80 -26.70
N CYS A 567 26.90 1.95 -26.81
CA CYS A 567 26.31 3.16 -27.37
C CYS A 567 27.34 3.92 -28.22
N GLY A 568 27.32 5.25 -28.22
CA GLY A 568 28.39 6.05 -28.82
C GLY A 568 29.74 5.90 -28.10
N SER A 569 29.75 6.00 -26.76
CA SER A 569 30.98 6.11 -25.98
C SER A 569 30.89 5.59 -24.54
N GLY A 570 29.96 4.69 -24.25
CA GLY A 570 29.77 4.08 -22.93
C GLY A 570 28.97 4.89 -21.89
N VAL A 571 28.42 6.06 -22.25
CA VAL A 571 27.57 6.87 -21.35
C VAL A 571 26.13 6.37 -21.34
N THR A 572 25.41 6.48 -22.46
CA THR A 572 23.99 6.08 -22.52
C THR A 572 23.81 4.56 -22.49
N ALA A 573 24.85 3.77 -22.80
CA ALA A 573 24.84 2.33 -22.56
C ALA A 573 24.65 1.99 -21.06
N ALA A 574 25.14 2.83 -20.15
CA ALA A 574 24.90 2.64 -18.72
C ALA A 574 23.43 2.87 -18.35
N HIS A 575 22.72 3.76 -19.05
CA HIS A 575 21.27 3.96 -18.89
C HIS A 575 20.48 2.75 -19.37
N GLU A 576 20.85 2.20 -20.51
CA GLU A 576 20.25 0.97 -21.03
C GLU A 576 20.44 -0.20 -20.06
N ILE A 577 21.63 -0.34 -19.46
CA ILE A 577 21.90 -1.34 -18.40
C ILE A 577 21.05 -1.06 -17.15
N ALA A 578 20.86 0.20 -16.76
CA ALA A 578 19.97 0.53 -15.65
C ALA A 578 18.51 0.15 -15.95
N ALA A 579 18.04 0.37 -17.19
CA ALA A 579 16.69 -0.04 -17.62
C ALA A 579 16.53 -1.58 -17.66
N LEU A 580 17.54 -2.30 -18.13
CA LEU A 580 17.60 -3.77 -18.08
C LEU A 580 17.55 -4.27 -16.63
N ALA A 581 18.33 -3.66 -15.73
CA ALA A 581 18.29 -3.97 -14.31
C ALA A 581 16.89 -3.71 -13.71
N VAL A 582 16.24 -2.58 -14.03
CA VAL A 582 14.85 -2.30 -13.61
C VAL A 582 13.86 -3.35 -14.12
N ALA A 583 14.12 -3.94 -15.29
CA ALA A 583 13.35 -5.03 -15.88
C ALA A 583 13.68 -6.42 -15.30
N GLY A 584 14.75 -6.53 -14.51
CA GLY A 584 15.25 -7.78 -13.93
C GLY A 584 16.16 -8.59 -14.87
N PHE A 585 16.93 -7.92 -15.73
CA PHE A 585 17.95 -8.52 -16.59
C PHE A 585 19.33 -7.97 -16.26
N ASP A 586 20.31 -8.86 -16.21
CA ASP A 586 21.72 -8.50 -16.14
C ASP A 586 22.29 -8.21 -17.53
N ALA A 587 23.25 -7.29 -17.61
CA ALA A 587 23.90 -6.95 -18.86
C ALA A 587 25.34 -6.46 -18.65
N ALA A 588 26.21 -6.80 -19.61
CA ALA A 588 27.59 -6.37 -19.65
C ALA A 588 27.77 -5.11 -20.50
N LEU A 589 28.62 -4.19 -20.02
CA LEU A 589 28.99 -3.00 -20.78
C LEU A 589 30.15 -3.30 -21.74
N TYR A 590 30.05 -2.88 -23.00
CA TYR A 590 31.22 -2.69 -23.87
C TYR A 590 31.71 -1.24 -23.76
N PRO A 591 32.79 -0.94 -22.99
CA PRO A 591 33.13 0.44 -22.65
C PRO A 591 33.61 1.26 -23.85
N GLY A 592 34.38 0.64 -24.76
CA GLY A 592 34.88 1.30 -25.96
C GLY A 592 33.76 1.77 -26.89
N SER A 593 32.64 1.04 -26.89
CA SER A 593 31.42 1.39 -27.59
C SER A 593 31.65 1.67 -29.09
N TRP A 594 30.72 2.34 -29.77
CA TRP A 594 30.84 2.64 -31.20
C TRP A 594 32.09 3.46 -31.52
N SER A 595 32.50 4.37 -30.64
CA SER A 595 33.66 5.22 -30.87
C SER A 595 34.98 4.44 -31.00
N ALA A 596 35.18 3.39 -30.20
CA ALA A 596 36.33 2.50 -30.36
C ALA A 596 36.19 1.64 -31.62
N TRP A 597 35.02 1.03 -31.80
CA TRP A 597 34.76 0.12 -32.93
C TRP A 597 34.92 0.82 -34.29
N SER A 598 34.29 1.98 -34.45
CA SER A 598 34.31 2.75 -35.69
C SER A 598 35.69 3.37 -35.98
N SER A 599 36.58 3.50 -34.99
CA SER A 599 37.94 4.02 -35.20
C SER A 599 38.93 2.99 -35.73
N ASP A 600 38.57 1.70 -35.77
CA ASP A 600 39.45 0.61 -36.20
C ASP A 600 39.18 0.19 -37.67
N PRO A 601 40.11 0.51 -38.60
CA PRO A 601 40.29 -0.06 -39.93
C PRO A 601 39.42 -1.21 -40.35
N ASP A 602 39.72 -2.28 -39.63
CA ASP A 602 39.56 -3.65 -40.05
C ASP A 602 38.28 -4.26 -39.45
N ARG A 603 37.59 -3.53 -38.57
CA ARG A 603 36.32 -3.98 -37.99
C ARG A 603 35.15 -3.79 -38.96
N PRO A 604 34.30 -4.82 -39.09
CA PRO A 604 33.15 -4.76 -39.99
C PRO A 604 32.08 -3.80 -39.45
N ILE A 605 31.30 -3.23 -40.36
CA ILE A 605 30.20 -2.31 -40.06
C ILE A 605 28.96 -2.76 -40.83
N ALA A 606 27.82 -2.78 -40.15
CA ALA A 606 26.52 -2.99 -40.76
C ALA A 606 25.73 -1.66 -40.85
N THR A 607 24.77 -1.60 -41.78
CA THR A 607 23.88 -0.44 -42.01
C THR A 607 22.45 -0.95 -42.28
N GLY A 608 21.45 -0.07 -42.17
CA GLY A 608 20.03 -0.46 -42.27
C GLY A 608 19.50 -1.17 -41.03
N SER A 609 18.34 -1.82 -41.14
CA SER A 609 17.75 -2.65 -40.09
C SER A 609 18.11 -4.12 -40.30
N GLU A 610 18.79 -4.76 -39.36
CA GLU A 610 18.90 -6.22 -39.36
C GLU A 610 17.56 -6.83 -38.90
N GLU A 611 16.95 -7.69 -39.72
CA GLU A 611 15.77 -8.47 -39.32
C GLU A 611 16.20 -9.55 -38.31
N ILE A 612 15.51 -9.62 -37.17
CA ILE A 612 15.68 -10.69 -36.19
C ILE A 612 15.30 -12.01 -36.89
N PRO A 613 16.22 -13.00 -37.01
CA PRO A 613 15.84 -14.33 -37.48
C PRO A 613 14.78 -14.88 -36.53
N ARG A 614 13.60 -15.20 -37.06
CA ARG A 614 12.45 -15.74 -36.30
C ARG A 614 12.77 -17.07 -35.62
#